data_AF-A0A7G8H0S3-F1
#
_entry.id   AF-A0A7G8H0S3-F1
#
_cell.length_a   1.000
_cell.length_b   1.000
_cell.length_c   1.000
_cell.angle_alpha   90.00
_cell.angle_beta   90.00
_cell.angle_gamma   90.00
#
_symmetry.space_group_name_H-M   'P 1'
#
loop_
_entity.id
_entity.type
_entity.pdbx_description
1 polymer ?
#
loop_
_entity_poly.entity_id
_entity_poly.type
_entity_poly.pdbx_seq_one_letter_code
_entity_poly.pdbx_strand_id
1 'polypeptide(L)' 'MLQRGNGGISGEVYWVPEPCWPALDDWEDVPEVYQRSSVTLRDGRSVLLYEAA' A
#
# COMPACT_ATOMS: atom_id res chain seq x y z
N MET A 1 8.28 8.22 0.11
CA MET A 1 7.52 7.51 1.17
C MET A 1 6.12 8.10 1.23
N LEU A 2 5.09 7.27 1.12
CA LEU A 2 3.70 7.74 1.25
C LEU A 2 3.40 8.04 2.72
N GLN A 3 2.78 9.18 3.00
CA GLN A 3 2.34 9.59 4.32
C GLN A 3 0.89 10.08 4.23
N ARG A 4 0.10 9.84 5.28
CA ARG A 4 -1.28 10.33 5.34
C ARG A 4 -1.32 11.85 5.31
N GLY A 5 -2.23 12.39 4.51
CA GLY A 5 -2.40 13.82 4.33
C GLY A 5 -3.58 14.12 3.40
N ASN A 6 -3.77 15.40 3.09
CA ASN A 6 -4.80 15.83 2.16
C ASN A 6 -4.16 16.17 0.80
N GLY A 7 -4.30 15.26 -0.16
CA GLY A 7 -3.72 15.38 -1.49
C GLY A 7 -4.13 14.22 -2.39
N GLY A 8 -3.93 14.37 -3.70
CA GLY A 8 -4.12 13.29 -4.67
C GLY A 8 -2.78 12.86 -5.25
N ILE A 9 -2.55 11.55 -5.36
CA ILE A 9 -1.36 10.97 -5.98
C ILE A 9 -1.84 10.13 -7.16
N SER A 10 -1.22 10.33 -8.33
CA SER A 10 -1.45 9.48 -9.50
C SER A 10 -0.55 8.25 -9.41
N GLY A 11 -1.09 7.08 -9.71
CA GLY A 11 -0.37 5.82 -9.64
C GLY A 11 -1.12 4.70 -10.35
N GLU A 12 -0.59 3.51 -10.23
CA GLU A 12 -1.09 2.31 -10.88
C GLU A 12 -1.57 1.30 -9.83
N VAL A 13 -2.55 0.49 -10.21
CA VAL A 13 -3.11 -0.54 -9.34
C VAL A 13 -2.90 -1.89 -10.01
N TYR A 14 -2.29 -2.80 -9.27
CA TYR A 14 -1.99 -4.16 -9.72
C TYR A 14 -2.74 -5.18 -8.86
N TRP A 15 -3.12 -6.30 -9.49
CA TRP A 15 -3.57 -7.47 -8.75
C TRP A 15 -2.35 -8.29 -8.31
N VAL A 16 -2.29 -8.62 -7.02
CA VAL A 16 -1.20 -9.40 -6.42
C VAL A 16 -1.79 -10.72 -5.91
N PRO A 17 -1.24 -11.88 -6.32
CA PRO A 17 -1.62 -13.16 -5.75
C PRO A 17 -1.36 -13.20 -4.24
N GLU A 18 -2.27 -13.82 -3.48
CA GLU A 18 -2.16 -13.90 -2.01
C GLU A 18 -0.83 -14.48 -1.51
N PRO A 19 -0.23 -15.52 -2.14
CA PRO A 19 1.06 -16.05 -1.72
C PRO A 19 2.26 -15.11 -1.89
N CYS A 20 2.13 -14.02 -2.66
CA CYS A 20 3.23 -13.08 -2.90
C CYS A 20 3.40 -12.05 -1.78
N TRP A 21 2.38 -11.86 -0.93
CA TRP A 21 2.37 -10.82 0.09
C TRP A 21 3.52 -10.91 1.11
N PRO A 22 3.88 -12.08 1.66
CA PRO A 22 4.99 -12.16 2.61
C PRO A 22 6.33 -11.67 2.02
N ALA A 23 6.59 -11.95 0.73
CA ALA A 23 7.82 -11.50 0.08
C ALA A 23 7.82 -9.99 -0.19
N LEU A 24 6.66 -9.40 -0.47
CA LEU A 24 6.52 -7.95 -0.60
C LEU A 24 6.65 -7.24 0.74
N ASP A 25 6.09 -7.82 1.81
CA ASP A 25 6.20 -7.28 3.16
C ASP A 25 7.65 -7.29 3.67
N ASP A 26 8.40 -8.35 3.37
CA ASP A 26 9.84 -8.45 3.66
C ASP A 26 10.66 -7.43 2.87
N TRP A 27 10.36 -7.25 1.58
CA TRP A 27 11.05 -6.26 0.74
C TRP A 27 10.82 -4.81 1.19
N GLU A 28 9.63 -4.51 1.69
CA GLU A 28 9.24 -3.17 2.15
C GLU A 28 9.49 -2.96 3.66
N ASP A 29 10.28 -3.83 4.31
CA ASP A 29 10.64 -3.73 5.72
C ASP A 29 9.40 -3.53 6.65
N VAL A 30 8.33 -4.30 6.44
CA VAL A 30 7.11 -4.24 7.27
C VAL A 30 7.28 -5.10 8.53
N PRO A 31 6.98 -4.58 9.75
CA PRO A 31 6.32 -3.30 10.05
C PRO A 31 7.28 -2.18 10.50
N GLU A 32 8.58 -2.28 10.25
CA GLU A 32 9.58 -1.36 10.81
C GLU A 32 9.65 -0.01 10.08
N VAL A 33 9.70 -0.02 8.74
CA VAL A 33 9.80 1.20 7.91
C VAL A 33 8.42 1.58 7.36
N TYR A 34 7.68 0.59 6.90
CA TYR A 34 6.35 0.78 6.32
C TYR A 34 5.30 -0.07 7.05
N GLN A 35 4.04 0.35 6.91
CA GLN A 35 2.87 -0.45 7.24
C GLN A 35 2.02 -0.67 6.00
N ARG A 36 1.42 -1.85 5.88
CA ARG A 36 0.45 -2.15 4.82
C ARG A 36 -0.94 -1.73 5.25
N SER A 37 -1.51 -0.78 4.53
CA SER A 37 -2.81 -0.19 4.83
C SER A 37 -3.81 -0.40 3.70
N SER A 38 -5.08 -0.58 4.06
CA SER A 38 -6.19 -0.53 3.11
C SER A 38 -6.66 0.91 2.90
N VAL A 39 -6.84 1.31 1.64
CA VAL A 39 -7.40 2.61 1.26
C VAL A 39 -8.48 2.47 0.21
N THR A 40 -9.47 3.36 0.28
CA THR A 40 -10.52 3.46 -0.74
C THR A 40 -10.15 4.55 -1.74
N LEU A 41 -10.06 4.18 -3.01
CA LEU A 41 -9.82 5.10 -4.12
C LEU A 41 -11.08 5.93 -4.44
N ARG A 42 -10.91 7.00 -5.23
CA ARG A 42 -12.03 7.87 -5.64
C ARG A 42 -13.11 7.15 -6.44
N ASP A 43 -12.75 6.06 -7.11
CA ASP A 43 -13.68 5.21 -7.88
C ASP A 43 -14.36 4.13 -7.02
N GLY A 44 -14.11 4.12 -5.71
CA GLY A 44 -14.73 3.20 -4.75
C GLY A 44 -14.00 1.88 -4.56
N ARG A 45 -12.94 1.59 -5.32
CA ARG A 45 -12.14 0.37 -5.12
C ARG A 45 -11.33 0.46 -3.82
N SER A 46 -11.28 -0.64 -3.07
CA SER A 46 -10.34 -0.80 -1.96
C SER A 46 -9.04 -1.44 -2.44
N VAL A 47 -7.91 -0.83 -2.12
CA VAL A 47 -6.57 -1.33 -2.48
C VAL A 47 -5.66 -1.32 -1.27
N LEU A 48 -4.60 -2.13 -1.32
CA LEU A 48 -3.52 -2.13 -0.33
C LEU A 48 -2.37 -1.26 -0.83
N LEU A 49 -1.76 -0.49 0.08
CA LEU A 49 -0.52 0.24 -0.17
C LEU A 49 0.39 0.18 1.05
N TYR A 50 1.68 0.42 0.83
CA TYR A 50 2.66 0.65 1.89
C TYR A 50 2.77 2.15 2.17
N GLU A 51 2.57 2.55 3.41
CA GLU A 51 2.75 3.91 3.90
C GLU A 51 3.71 3.94 5.08
N ALA A 52 4.30 5.10 5.34
CA ALA A 52 5.19 5.28 6.47
C ALA A 52 4.54 4.79 7.77
N ALA A 53 5.27 3.99 8.52
CA ALA A 53 4.92 3.60 9.89
C ALA A 53 4.91 4.81 10.83
#